data_AF-A0A3B8UT12-F1
#
_entry.id   AF-A0A3B8UT12-F1
#
_cell.length_a   1.000
_cell.length_b   1.000
_cell.length_c   1.000
_cell.angle_alpha   90.00
_cell.angle_beta   90.00
_cell.angle_gamma   90.00
#
_symmetry.space_group_name_H-M   'P 1'
#
loop_
_entity.id
_entity.type
_entity.pdbx_description
1 polymer ?
#
loop_
_entity_poly.entity_id
_entity_poly.type
_entity_poly.pdbx_seq_one_letter_code
_entity_poly.pdbx_strand_id
1 'polypeptide(L)'
;MLLYNVSVTDKRSKALDNKVRLKRDIILVLSMVIIAAAAFLIINYTVKKDGSYAVIKVDGNVIKTLNLNSDETTIEVNGYQGGVNKVVINDGKVSMTEADCPDELCVKTGKISRVGETIVCLPHRVVVEIKGSPDDDSIDSVVK
;
A
#
# COMPACT_ATOMS: atom_id res chain seq x y z
N MET A 1 -52.10 -15.58 45.36
CA MET A 1 -51.40 -14.28 45.24
C MET A 1 -49.87 -14.43 45.18
N LEU A 2 -49.24 -15.32 45.97
CA LEU A 2 -47.77 -15.49 46.01
C LEU A 2 -47.15 -16.08 44.73
N LEU A 3 -47.82 -17.00 44.03
CA LEU A 3 -47.29 -17.62 42.79
C LEU A 3 -47.20 -16.65 41.60
N TYR A 4 -48.06 -15.63 41.57
CA TYR A 4 -48.03 -14.61 40.53
C TYR A 4 -46.79 -13.71 40.65
N ASN A 5 -46.41 -13.34 41.88
CA ASN A 5 -45.24 -12.50 42.15
C ASN A 5 -43.91 -13.18 41.80
N VAL A 6 -43.79 -14.50 42.00
CA VAL A 6 -42.57 -15.27 41.69
C VAL A 6 -42.31 -15.35 40.17
N SER A 7 -43.36 -15.54 39.36
CA SER A 7 -43.24 -15.61 37.89
C SER A 7 -42.87 -14.24 37.28
N VAL A 8 -43.36 -13.14 37.86
CA VAL A 8 -43.00 -11.78 37.44
C VAL A 8 -41.54 -11.44 37.76
N THR A 9 -41.01 -11.89 38.90
CA THR A 9 -39.60 -11.67 39.26
C THR A 9 -38.61 -12.45 38.38
N ASP A 10 -38.92 -13.69 37.99
CA ASP A 10 -38.05 -14.51 37.12
C ASP A 10 -37.96 -13.93 35.69
N LYS A 11 -39.09 -13.49 35.13
CA LYS A 11 -39.13 -12.89 33.78
C LYS A 11 -38.38 -11.55 33.71
N ARG A 12 -38.45 -10.76 34.78
CA ARG A 12 -37.76 -9.47 34.92
C ARG A 12 -36.25 -9.64 35.12
N SER A 13 -35.83 -10.68 35.85
CA SER A 13 -34.43 -11.10 36.01
C SER A 13 -33.80 -11.49 34.66
N LYS A 14 -34.43 -12.41 33.91
CA LYS A 14 -33.94 -12.85 32.59
C LYS A 14 -33.85 -11.71 31.56
N ALA A 15 -34.81 -10.78 31.58
CA ALA A 15 -34.80 -9.61 30.70
C ALA A 15 -33.69 -8.62 31.04
N LEU A 16 -33.36 -8.44 32.33
CA LEU A 16 -32.21 -7.63 32.77
C LEU A 16 -30.90 -8.28 32.34
N ASP A 17 -30.74 -9.59 32.56
CA ASP A 17 -29.54 -10.34 32.17
C ASP A 17 -29.28 -10.28 30.66
N ASN A 18 -30.32 -10.47 29.84
CA ASN A 18 -30.19 -10.39 28.39
C ASN A 18 -29.86 -8.96 27.92
N LYS A 19 -30.43 -7.95 28.58
CA LYS A 19 -30.13 -6.53 28.30
C LYS A 19 -28.70 -6.16 28.71
N VAL A 20 -28.16 -6.73 29.79
CA VAL A 20 -26.77 -6.55 30.23
C VAL A 20 -25.80 -7.28 29.29
N ARG A 21 -26.13 -8.50 28.86
CA ARG A 21 -25.36 -9.26 27.84
C ARG A 21 -25.28 -8.50 26.51
N LEU A 22 -26.41 -8.02 25.99
CA LEU A 22 -26.47 -7.20 24.77
C LEU A 22 -25.64 -5.91 24.88
N LYS A 23 -25.67 -5.20 26.02
CA LYS A 23 -24.84 -4.01 26.23
C LYS A 23 -23.35 -4.34 26.25
N ARG A 24 -22.97 -5.46 26.86
CA ARG A 24 -21.58 -5.89 26.94
C ARG A 24 -21.06 -6.36 25.59
N ASP A 25 -21.88 -7.07 24.82
CA ASP A 25 -21.55 -7.49 23.45
C ASP A 25 -21.42 -6.27 22.52
N ILE A 26 -22.28 -5.24 22.67
CA ILE A 26 -22.13 -3.97 21.95
C ILE A 26 -20.81 -3.28 22.30
N ILE A 27 -20.41 -3.25 23.58
CA ILE A 27 -19.13 -2.66 24.00
C ILE A 27 -17.94 -3.43 23.38
N LEU A 28 -18.01 -4.77 23.36
CA LEU A 28 -16.97 -5.60 22.75
C LEU A 28 -16.86 -5.34 21.24
N VAL A 29 -17.98 -5.34 20.52
CA VAL A 29 -18.01 -5.06 19.07
C VAL A 29 -17.51 -3.65 18.78
N LEU A 30 -17.96 -2.65 19.54
CA LEU A 30 -17.51 -1.26 19.37
C LEU A 30 -15.99 -1.15 19.59
N SER A 31 -15.45 -1.80 20.62
CA SER A 31 -14.02 -1.76 20.90
C SER A 31 -13.19 -2.38 19.77
N MET A 32 -13.65 -3.49 19.18
CA MET A 32 -12.97 -4.14 18.06
C MET A 32 -13.02 -3.28 16.79
N VAL A 33 -14.14 -2.61 16.52
CA VAL A 33 -14.26 -1.68 15.39
C VAL A 33 -13.32 -0.48 15.57
N ILE A 34 -13.21 0.07 16.79
CA ILE A 34 -12.30 1.19 17.08
C ILE A 34 -10.84 0.76 16.87
N ILE A 35 -10.44 -0.43 17.33
CA ILE A 35 -9.09 -0.96 17.13
C ILE A 35 -8.79 -1.14 15.63
N ALA A 36 -9.73 -1.72 14.87
CA ALA A 36 -9.57 -1.89 13.43
C ALA A 36 -9.46 -0.54 12.69
N ALA A 37 -10.28 0.45 13.06
CA ALA A 37 -10.22 1.79 12.49
C ALA A 37 -8.90 2.51 12.82
N ALA A 38 -8.42 2.39 14.06
CA ALA A 38 -7.13 2.94 14.47
C ALA A 38 -5.96 2.28 13.71
N ALA A 39 -5.96 0.95 13.59
CA ALA A 39 -4.96 0.22 12.81
C ALA A 39 -4.98 0.64 11.33
N PHE A 40 -6.16 0.78 10.73
CA PHE A 40 -6.32 1.24 9.36
C PHE A 40 -5.77 2.67 9.17
N LEU A 41 -6.04 3.59 10.10
CA LEU A 41 -5.50 4.95 10.05
C LEU A 41 -3.97 4.97 10.17
N ILE A 42 -3.41 4.22 11.12
CA ILE A 42 -1.96 4.13 11.31
C ILE A 42 -1.28 3.60 10.05
N ILE A 43 -1.80 2.53 9.44
CA ILE A 43 -1.22 1.97 8.21
C ILE A 43 -1.27 2.99 7.08
N ASN A 44 -2.40 3.68 6.90
CA ASN A 44 -2.51 4.67 5.81
C ASN A 44 -1.60 5.89 6.00
N TYR A 45 -1.38 6.36 7.23
CA TYR A 45 -0.56 7.55 7.49
C TYR A 45 0.93 7.26 7.67
N THR A 46 1.31 6.09 8.21
CA THR A 46 2.71 5.80 8.53
C THR A 46 3.42 5.00 7.43
N VAL A 47 2.68 4.17 6.68
CA VAL A 47 3.27 3.26 5.68
C VAL A 47 3.28 3.87 4.28
N LYS A 48 2.27 4.67 3.92
CA LYS A 48 2.22 5.35 2.61
C LYS A 48 3.01 6.66 2.68
N LYS A 49 4.34 6.56 2.61
CA LYS A 49 5.21 7.72 2.45
C LYS A 49 5.36 8.06 0.97
N ASP A 50 5.35 9.34 0.66
CA ASP A 50 5.72 9.83 -0.68
C ASP A 50 7.20 9.51 -0.93
N GLY A 51 7.50 9.09 -2.15
CA GLY A 51 8.85 8.82 -2.59
C GLY A 51 9.65 10.10 -2.77
N SER A 52 10.98 9.99 -2.67
CA SER A 52 11.89 11.08 -3.04
C SER A 52 12.71 10.76 -4.28
N TYR A 53 12.97 9.48 -4.56
CA TYR A 53 13.83 9.06 -5.66
C TYR A 53 13.19 7.95 -6.50
N ALA A 54 13.46 7.97 -7.80
CA ALA A 54 13.18 6.88 -8.72
C ALA A 54 14.49 6.20 -9.12
N VAL A 55 14.59 4.90 -8.86
CA VAL A 55 15.74 4.08 -9.22
C VAL A 55 15.37 3.24 -10.44
N ILE A 56 16.11 3.42 -11.53
CA ILE A 56 15.94 2.66 -12.76
C ILE A 56 17.02 1.58 -12.81
N LYS A 57 16.57 0.32 -12.90
CA LYS A 57 17.41 -0.87 -12.98
C LYS A 57 17.18 -1.55 -14.34
N VAL A 58 18.27 -2.00 -14.95
CA VAL A 58 18.23 -2.85 -16.15
C VAL A 58 19.02 -4.11 -15.85
N ASP A 59 18.40 -5.27 -16.01
CA ASP A 59 19.00 -6.57 -15.73
C ASP A 59 19.60 -6.65 -14.30
N GLY A 60 18.88 -6.06 -13.34
CA GLY A 60 19.28 -6.02 -11.92
C GLY A 60 20.29 -4.93 -11.55
N ASN A 61 20.91 -4.25 -12.53
CA ASN A 61 21.90 -3.20 -12.28
C ASN A 61 21.26 -1.81 -12.30
N VAL A 62 21.56 -0.99 -11.28
CA VAL A 62 21.11 0.41 -11.24
C VAL A 62 21.84 1.21 -12.32
N ILE A 63 21.08 1.70 -13.31
CA ILE A 63 21.63 2.53 -14.39
C ILE A 63 21.46 4.02 -14.10
N LYS A 64 20.42 4.39 -13.35
CA LYS A 64 20.10 5.79 -13.08
C LYS A 64 19.24 5.94 -11.83
N THR A 65 19.51 7.00 -11.08
CA THR A 65 18.70 7.45 -9.95
C THR A 65 18.29 8.89 -10.20
N LEU A 66 17.01 9.18 -10.05
CA LEU A 66 16.41 10.48 -10.36
C LEU A 66 15.65 10.99 -9.15
N ASN A 67 15.75 12.28 -8.88
CA ASN A 67 14.95 12.92 -7.84
C ASN A 67 13.53 13.15 -8.38
N LEU A 68 12.50 12.81 -7.61
CA LEU A 68 11.11 13.06 -8.00
C LEU A 68 10.76 14.55 -7.92
N ASN A 69 11.43 15.30 -7.04
CA ASN A 69 11.20 16.73 -6.83
C ASN A 69 11.93 17.62 -7.86
N SER A 70 12.61 17.05 -8.86
CA SER A 70 13.24 17.83 -9.92
C SER A 70 12.23 18.19 -11.02
N ASP A 71 12.68 19.04 -11.94
CA ASP A 71 11.91 19.41 -13.13
C ASP A 71 11.54 18.19 -13.99
N GLU A 72 10.52 18.39 -14.83
CA GLU A 72 10.04 17.37 -15.76
C GLU A 72 11.19 16.81 -16.60
N THR A 73 11.34 15.49 -16.58
CA THR A 73 12.44 14.81 -17.26
C THR A 73 11.92 13.57 -17.96
N THR A 74 12.24 13.45 -19.25
CA THR A 74 11.97 12.26 -20.06
C THR A 74 13.27 11.54 -20.35
N ILE A 75 13.30 10.23 -20.11
CA ILE A 75 14.49 9.39 -20.30
C ILE A 75 14.10 8.16 -21.08
N GLU A 76 14.89 7.88 -22.12
CA GLU A 76 14.87 6.62 -22.83
C GLU A 76 15.81 5.63 -22.14
N VAL A 77 15.29 4.43 -21.88
CA VAL A 77 15.99 3.35 -21.18
C VAL A 77 16.12 2.19 -22.15
N ASN A 78 17.36 1.90 -22.52
CA ASN A 78 17.71 0.70 -23.29
C ASN A 78 17.72 -0.50 -22.34
N GLY A 79 16.74 -1.37 -22.51
CA GLY A 79 16.59 -2.62 -21.77
C GLY A 79 17.35 -3.80 -22.41
N TYR A 80 17.10 -4.97 -21.85
CA TYR A 80 17.72 -6.23 -22.27
C TYR A 80 17.40 -6.55 -23.74
N GLN A 81 18.42 -7.01 -24.48
CA GLN A 81 18.34 -7.33 -25.92
C GLN A 81 17.89 -6.17 -26.83
N GLY A 82 18.04 -4.92 -26.39
CA GLY A 82 17.77 -3.74 -27.22
C GLY A 82 16.32 -3.27 -27.21
N GLY A 83 15.47 -3.80 -26.32
CA GLY A 83 14.15 -3.22 -26.05
C GLY A 83 14.27 -1.81 -25.47
N VAL A 84 13.30 -0.96 -25.74
CA VAL A 84 13.33 0.47 -25.41
C VAL A 84 12.11 0.84 -24.58
N ASN A 85 12.36 1.51 -23.45
CA ASN A 85 11.30 2.02 -22.57
C ASN A 85 11.48 3.52 -22.37
N LYS A 86 10.40 4.28 -22.44
CA LYS A 86 10.40 5.72 -22.18
C LYS A 86 9.80 5.99 -20.81
N VAL A 87 10.64 6.50 -19.91
CA VAL A 87 10.27 6.84 -18.54
C VAL A 87 10.17 8.36 -18.44
N VAL A 88 9.04 8.85 -17.94
CA VAL A 88 8.75 10.27 -17.74
C VAL A 88 8.54 10.52 -16.26
N ILE A 89 9.25 11.53 -15.75
CA ILE A 89 9.02 12.10 -14.42
C ILE A 89 8.34 13.45 -14.61
N ASN A 90 7.16 13.60 -14.03
CA ASN A 90 6.38 14.83 -14.06
C ASN A 90 5.60 14.97 -12.74
N ASP A 91 5.65 16.16 -12.13
CA ASP A 91 4.89 16.50 -10.90
C ASP A 91 5.13 15.51 -9.74
N GLY A 92 6.39 15.11 -9.51
CA GLY A 92 6.72 14.14 -8.45
C GLY A 92 6.31 12.69 -8.73
N LYS A 93 5.85 12.38 -9.95
CA LYS A 93 5.37 11.05 -10.33
C LYS A 93 6.18 10.50 -11.50
N VAL A 94 6.36 9.19 -11.51
CA VAL A 94 7.03 8.46 -12.58
C VAL A 94 6.01 7.63 -13.35
N SER A 95 6.11 7.64 -14.66
CA SER A 95 5.33 6.75 -15.52
C SER A 95 6.17 6.27 -16.69
N MET A 96 5.84 5.08 -17.20
CA MET A 96 6.36 4.61 -18.47
C MET A 96 5.36 4.97 -19.56
N THR A 97 5.73 5.85 -20.48
CA THR A 97 4.79 6.36 -21.51
C THR A 97 4.80 5.51 -22.78
N GLU A 98 5.95 4.91 -23.10
CA GLU A 98 6.16 4.10 -24.30
C GLU A 98 7.04 2.90 -23.96
N ALA A 99 6.77 1.75 -24.56
CA ALA A 99 7.63 0.57 -24.52
C ALA A 99 7.36 -0.27 -25.79
N ASP A 100 8.39 -0.84 -26.40
CA ASP A 100 8.26 -1.73 -27.56
C ASP A 100 8.01 -3.21 -27.18
N CYS A 101 7.56 -3.46 -25.94
CA CYS A 101 7.25 -4.81 -25.46
C CYS A 101 5.84 -5.24 -25.89
N PRO A 102 5.61 -6.54 -26.15
CA PRO A 102 4.33 -7.03 -26.71
C PRO A 102 3.14 -6.90 -25.75
N ASP A 103 3.36 -6.82 -24.44
CA ASP A 103 2.30 -6.81 -23.42
C ASP A 103 1.91 -5.40 -22.95
N GLU A 104 2.82 -4.42 -23.11
CA GLU A 104 2.73 -3.04 -22.65
C GLU A 104 2.23 -2.90 -21.20
N LEU A 105 2.45 -3.90 -20.34
CA LEU A 105 1.95 -3.90 -18.96
C LEU A 105 2.57 -2.76 -18.13
N CYS A 106 3.83 -2.45 -18.41
CA CYS A 106 4.55 -1.36 -17.77
C CYS A 106 3.95 0.02 -18.11
N VAL A 107 3.47 0.22 -19.34
CA VAL A 107 2.76 1.45 -19.75
C VAL A 107 1.38 1.52 -19.09
N LYS A 108 0.67 0.38 -19.05
CA LYS A 108 -0.67 0.27 -18.42
C LYS A 108 -0.65 0.44 -16.90
N THR A 109 0.51 0.28 -16.25
CA THR A 109 0.67 0.49 -14.80
C THR A 109 0.35 1.93 -14.38
N GLY A 110 0.61 2.91 -15.27
CA GLY A 110 0.31 4.31 -15.02
C GLY A 110 1.39 5.02 -14.18
N LYS A 111 0.95 5.98 -13.37
CA LYS A 111 1.83 6.86 -12.58
C LYS A 111 2.04 6.31 -11.17
N ILE A 112 3.30 6.22 -10.75
CA ILE A 112 3.72 5.83 -9.39
C ILE A 112 4.44 7.00 -8.71
N SER A 113 4.34 7.10 -7.39
CA SER A 113 4.99 8.16 -6.61
C SER A 113 5.29 7.80 -5.16
N ARG A 114 4.83 6.65 -4.66
CA ARG A 114 4.98 6.28 -3.26
C ARG A 114 6.09 5.26 -3.08
N VAL A 115 6.75 5.31 -1.92
CA VAL A 115 7.83 4.36 -1.58
C VAL A 115 7.32 2.92 -1.69
N GLY A 116 8.09 2.07 -2.37
CA GLY A 116 7.76 0.66 -2.61
C GLY A 116 6.88 0.41 -3.83
N GLU A 117 6.36 1.45 -4.50
CA GLU A 117 5.72 1.28 -5.80
C GLU A 117 6.78 1.02 -6.88
N THR A 118 6.44 0.13 -7.82
CA THR A 118 7.34 -0.29 -8.90
C THR A 118 6.62 -0.41 -10.23
N ILE A 119 7.27 -0.01 -11.31
CA ILE A 119 6.90 -0.35 -12.69
C ILE A 119 7.92 -1.38 -13.19
N VAL A 120 7.44 -2.53 -13.67
CA VAL A 120 8.29 -3.62 -14.16
C VAL A 120 7.94 -3.91 -15.62
N CYS A 121 8.94 -3.84 -16.49
CA CYS A 121 8.87 -4.38 -17.85
C CYS A 121 9.70 -5.66 -17.89
N LEU A 122 9.02 -6.79 -17.76
CA LEU A 122 9.67 -8.10 -17.68
C LEU A 122 10.45 -8.47 -18.95
N PRO A 123 9.92 -8.28 -20.18
CA PRO A 123 10.65 -8.63 -21.42
C PRO A 123 11.99 -7.88 -21.56
N HIS A 124 12.01 -6.60 -21.18
CA HIS A 124 13.21 -5.75 -21.28
C HIS A 124 14.04 -5.73 -19.98
N ARG A 125 13.61 -6.47 -18.95
CA ARG A 125 14.23 -6.50 -17.62
C ARG A 125 14.46 -5.11 -17.02
N VAL A 126 13.55 -4.17 -17.31
CA VAL A 126 13.58 -2.81 -16.78
C VAL A 126 12.70 -2.76 -15.54
N VAL A 127 13.25 -2.25 -14.44
CA VAL A 127 12.51 -2.00 -13.19
C VAL A 127 12.69 -0.54 -12.80
N VAL A 128 11.59 0.15 -12.57
CA VAL A 128 11.57 1.50 -12.01
C VAL A 128 10.95 1.41 -10.63
N GLU A 129 11.69 1.78 -9.59
CA GLU A 129 11.31 1.64 -8.20
C GLU A 129 11.36 2.99 -7.49
N ILE A 130 10.35 3.28 -6.68
CA ILE A 130 10.28 4.50 -5.88
C ILE A 130 10.86 4.27 -4.49
N LYS A 131 11.87 5.05 -4.13
CA LYS A 131 12.59 5.01 -2.85
C LYS A 131 12.38 6.29 -2.04
N GLY A 132 12.38 6.14 -0.72
CA GLY A 132 12.24 7.23 0.25
C GLY A 132 13.56 7.93 0.47
N SER A 133 14.45 7.33 1.27
CA SER A 133 15.81 7.84 1.52
C SER A 133 16.85 6.91 0.88
N PRO A 134 18.00 7.42 0.42
CA PRO A 134 19.08 6.56 -0.09
C PRO A 134 19.59 5.52 0.92
N ASP A 135 19.40 5.77 2.23
CA ASP A 135 19.88 4.93 3.32
C ASP A 135 18.87 3.84 3.78
N ASP A 136 17.65 3.84 3.24
CA ASP A 136 16.56 2.90 3.65
C ASP A 136 16.74 1.47 3.07
N ASP A 137 17.70 1.26 2.17
CA ASP A 137 17.97 -0.04 1.52
C ASP A 137 18.63 -1.09 2.44
N SER A 138 18.82 -0.78 3.74
CA SER A 138 19.42 -1.68 4.72
C SER A 138 18.46 -2.67 5.39
N ILE A 139 17.17 -2.64 5.04
CA ILE A 139 16.12 -3.52 5.61
C ILE A 139 15.58 -4.52 4.59
N ASP A 140 16.43 -5.10 3.75
CA ASP A 140 16.11 -6.35 3.04
C ASP A 140 17.01 -7.47 3.58
N SER A 141 16.65 -7.94 4.77
CA SER A 141 17.19 -9.17 5.36
C SER A 141 16.06 -10.01 5.91
N VAL A 142 15.43 -10.80 5.04
CA VAL A 142 14.77 -12.05 5.46
C VAL A 142 14.92 -13.13 4.38
N VAL A 143 16.05 -13.83 4.41
CA VAL A 143 16.07 -15.27 4.09
C VAL A 143 17.01 -15.94 5.10
N LYS A 144 16.43 -16.76 5.98
CA LYS A 144 17.14 -17.78 6.75
C LYS A 144 16.44 -19.11 6.50
#